data_AF-A0A939RJB9-F1
#
_entry.id   AF-A0A939RJB9-F1
#
_cell.length_a   1.000
_cell.length_b   1.000
_cell.length_c   1.000
_cell.angle_alpha   90.00
_cell.angle_beta   90.00
_cell.angle_gamma   90.00
#
_symmetry.space_group_name_H-M   'P 1'
#
loop_
_entity.id
_entity.type
_entity.pdbx_description
1 polymer ?
#
loop_
_entity_poly.entity_id
_entity_poly.type
_entity_poly.pdbx_seq_one_letter_code
_entity_poly.pdbx_strand_id
1 'polypeptide(L)'
;MAKKPKKGGQGTPATVALETAAVPFTIHSYDHDPAAASYGGEAAEALGVSAERVFKTLVADVDGTLTVGVVPVVGQLDLKALAAAVGGKRAAMADPAAAERSSGY
;
A
#
# COMPACT_ATOMS: atom_id res chain seq x y z
N MET A 1 23.92 -0.35 29.41
CA MET A 1 22.94 -1.00 28.51
C MET A 1 21.78 -0.04 28.30
N ALA A 2 21.69 0.60 27.15
CA ALA A 2 20.64 1.60 26.88
C ALA A 2 19.29 0.90 26.65
N LYS A 3 18.27 1.31 27.41
CA LYS A 3 16.88 0.84 27.27
C LYS A 3 16.35 1.26 25.91
N LYS A 4 15.99 0.28 25.07
CA LYS A 4 15.27 0.51 23.80
C LYS A 4 13.89 1.10 24.14
N PRO A 5 13.47 2.22 23.54
CA PRO A 5 12.16 2.81 23.83
C PRO A 5 11.08 1.84 23.34
N LYS A 6 10.13 1.50 24.22
CA LYS A 6 8.91 0.77 23.84
C LYS A 6 8.12 1.67 22.88
N LYS A 7 8.01 1.27 21.61
CA LYS A 7 7.05 1.89 20.67
C LYS A 7 5.64 1.45 21.08
N GLY A 8 4.81 2.42 21.44
CA GLY A 8 3.38 2.24 21.64
C GLY A 8 2.66 2.15 20.29
N GLY A 9 1.63 1.32 20.25
CA GLY A 9 0.80 1.03 19.07
C GLY A 9 0.89 -0.45 18.69
N GLN A 10 -0.21 -1.20 18.84
CA GLN A 10 -0.33 -2.57 18.33
C GLN A 10 0.10 -2.59 16.86
N GLY A 11 1.14 -3.34 16.52
CA GLY A 11 1.64 -3.41 15.15
C GLY A 11 0.55 -3.92 14.21
N THR A 12 0.40 -3.28 13.06
CA THR A 12 -0.43 -3.81 11.98
C THR A 12 0.22 -5.08 11.42
N PRO A 13 -0.54 -5.99 10.76
CA PRO A 13 0.02 -7.13 10.05
C PRO A 13 1.25 -6.79 9.19
N ALA A 14 1.26 -5.64 8.50
CA ALA A 14 2.40 -5.18 7.72
C ALA A 14 3.66 -4.92 8.57
N THR A 15 3.55 -4.16 9.68
CA THR A 15 4.69 -3.90 10.57
C THR A 15 5.21 -5.17 11.25
N VAL A 16 4.30 -6.08 11.64
CA VAL A 16 4.67 -7.38 12.23
C VAL A 16 5.42 -8.25 11.23
N ALA A 17 5.00 -8.26 9.96
CA ALA A 17 5.69 -9.00 8.90
C ALA A 17 7.12 -8.48 8.69
N LEU A 18 7.32 -7.16 8.67
CA LEU A 18 8.65 -6.55 8.54
C LEU A 18 9.55 -6.86 9.74
N GLU A 19 9.02 -6.78 10.96
CA GLU A 19 9.75 -7.14 12.18
C GLU A 19 10.16 -8.62 12.17
N THR A 20 9.25 -9.51 11.80
CA THR A 20 9.49 -10.95 11.70
C THR A 20 10.57 -11.27 10.65
N ALA A 21 10.54 -10.57 9.51
CA ALA A 21 11.54 -10.71 8.45
C ALA A 21 12.85 -9.95 8.74
N ALA A 22 12.95 -9.25 9.88
CA ALA A 22 14.08 -8.38 10.23
C ALA A 22 14.43 -7.33 9.15
N VAL A 23 13.43 -6.86 8.40
CA VAL A 23 13.60 -5.82 7.39
C VAL A 23 13.59 -4.45 8.08
N PRO A 24 14.63 -3.60 7.91
CA PRO A 24 14.64 -2.27 8.50
C PRO A 24 13.52 -1.38 7.94
N PHE A 25 12.77 -0.71 8.81
CA PHE A 25 11.74 0.26 8.41
C PHE A 25 11.60 1.39 9.42
N THR A 26 11.03 2.51 8.96
CA THR A 26 10.64 3.65 9.81
C THR A 26 9.14 3.87 9.66
N ILE A 27 8.44 4.07 10.78
CA ILE A 27 7.02 4.43 10.78
C ILE A 27 6.94 5.95 10.67
N HIS A 28 6.19 6.42 9.67
CA HIS A 28 5.85 7.83 9.50
C HIS A 28 4.35 7.98 9.79
N SER A 29 4.02 8.66 10.89
CA SER A 29 2.63 8.92 11.30
C SER A 29 2.23 10.34 10.93
N TYR A 30 0.99 10.51 10.47
CA TYR A 30 0.37 11.80 10.20
C TYR A 30 -1.12 11.71 10.57
N ASP A 31 -1.75 12.85 10.83
CA ASP A 31 -3.19 12.92 11.07
C ASP A 31 -3.92 12.90 9.73
N HIS A 32 -4.87 11.98 9.59
CA HIS A 32 -5.70 11.85 8.39
C HIS A 32 -7.00 12.63 8.56
N ASP A 33 -7.34 13.49 7.61
CA ASP A 33 -8.65 14.09 7.44
C ASP A 33 -9.58 13.12 6.69
N PRO A 34 -10.66 12.61 7.30
CA PRO A 34 -11.62 11.73 6.64
C PRO A 34 -12.27 12.33 5.39
N ALA A 35 -12.23 13.67 5.22
CA ALA A 35 -12.72 14.36 4.03
C ALA A 35 -11.71 14.39 2.87
N ALA A 36 -10.48 13.94 3.07
CA ALA A 36 -9.43 13.97 2.04
C ALA A 36 -9.78 13.10 0.83
N ALA A 37 -9.66 13.66 -0.37
CA ALA A 37 -9.99 12.98 -1.62
C ALA A 37 -8.99 11.88 -2.01
N SER A 38 -7.78 11.89 -1.43
CA SER A 38 -6.73 10.90 -1.71
C SER A 38 -5.80 10.70 -0.53
N TYR A 39 -5.86 9.51 0.08
CA TYR A 39 -4.99 9.09 1.18
C TYR A 39 -3.50 9.26 0.87
N GLY A 40 -3.06 8.95 -0.36
CA GLY A 40 -1.63 9.02 -0.69
C GLY A 40 -1.15 10.44 -0.99
N GLY A 41 -2.01 11.32 -1.51
CA GLY A 41 -1.65 12.72 -1.77
C GLY A 41 -1.47 13.48 -0.47
N GLU A 42 -2.43 13.30 0.45
CA GLU A 42 -2.37 13.84 1.81
C GLU A 42 -1.12 13.36 2.57
N ALA A 43 -0.79 12.07 2.48
CA ALA A 43 0.42 11.53 3.10
C ALA A 43 1.70 12.23 2.61
N ALA A 44 1.78 12.56 1.32
CA ALA A 44 2.94 13.25 0.76
C ALA A 44 3.09 14.67 1.33
N GLU A 45 1.97 15.41 1.40
CA GLU A 45 1.93 16.76 1.95
C GLU A 45 2.25 16.78 3.44
N ALA A 46 1.56 15.94 4.23
CA ALA A 46 1.70 15.89 5.67
C ALA A 46 3.11 15.47 6.13
N LEU A 47 3.77 14.61 5.35
CA LEU A 47 5.12 14.12 5.66
C LEU A 47 6.24 14.92 4.98
N GLY A 48 5.91 15.92 4.15
CA GLY A 48 6.89 16.74 3.43
C GLY A 48 7.77 15.94 2.47
N VAL A 49 7.22 14.91 1.84
CA VAL A 49 7.93 14.04 0.88
C VAL A 49 7.37 14.22 -0.52
N SER A 50 8.20 14.01 -1.54
CA SER A 50 7.71 13.99 -2.93
C SER A 50 6.65 12.92 -3.10
N ALA A 51 5.53 13.28 -3.73
CA ALA A 51 4.44 12.36 -4.02
C ALA A 51 4.87 11.20 -4.95
N GLU A 52 5.93 11.36 -5.75
CA GLU A 52 6.51 10.28 -6.54
C GLU A 52 7.14 9.17 -5.67
N ARG A 53 7.50 9.49 -4.42
CA ARG A 53 8.04 8.56 -3.44
C ARG A 53 6.99 7.96 -2.52
N VAL A 54 5.73 8.39 -2.65
CA VAL A 54 4.59 7.80 -1.94
C VAL A 54 3.88 6.85 -2.90
N PHE A 55 3.69 5.61 -2.47
CA PHE A 55 3.09 4.57 -3.30
C PHE A 55 1.70 4.22 -2.79
N LYS A 56 0.80 3.92 -3.71
CA LYS A 56 -0.49 3.29 -3.43
C LYS A 56 -0.46 1.83 -3.86
N THR A 57 -1.10 1.00 -3.06
CA THR A 57 -1.29 -0.42 -3.31
C THR A 57 -2.70 -0.62 -3.87
N LEU A 58 -2.80 -1.27 -5.02
CA LEU A 58 -4.05 -1.52 -5.74
C LEU A 58 -4.21 -3.01 -5.99
N VAL A 59 -5.43 -3.53 -5.84
CA VAL A 59 -5.76 -4.92 -6.17
C VAL A 59 -6.51 -4.94 -7.50
N ALA A 60 -6.02 -5.76 -8.42
CA ALA A 60 -6.63 -6.00 -9.73
C ALA A 60 -6.97 -7.48 -9.89
N ASP A 61 -7.97 -7.79 -10.69
CA ASP A 61 -8.21 -9.14 -11.18
C ASP A 61 -7.46 -9.31 -12.51
N VAL A 62 -6.61 -10.32 -12.60
CA VAL A 62 -5.94 -10.73 -13.84
C VAL A 62 -6.40 -12.15 -14.18
N ASP A 63 -7.21 -12.27 -15.24
CA ASP A 63 -7.81 -13.54 -15.69
C ASP A 63 -8.40 -14.40 -14.55
N GLY A 64 -9.09 -13.78 -13.58
CA GLY A 64 -9.72 -14.44 -12.43
C GLY A 64 -8.82 -14.58 -11.19
N THR A 65 -7.60 -14.04 -11.24
CA THR A 65 -6.63 -14.09 -10.12
C THR A 65 -6.37 -12.70 -9.57
N LEU A 66 -6.62 -12.50 -8.28
CA LEU A 66 -6.28 -11.25 -7.60
C LEU A 66 -4.77 -11.02 -7.61
N THR A 67 -4.37 -9.83 -8.04
CA THR A 67 -2.99 -9.42 -8.27
C THR A 67 -2.78 -8.03 -7.69
N VAL A 68 -1.66 -7.83 -7.00
CA VAL A 68 -1.33 -6.54 -6.37
C VAL A 68 -0.40 -5.73 -7.26
N GLY A 69 -0.78 -4.49 -7.53
CA GLY A 69 0.06 -3.48 -8.17
C GLY A 69 0.44 -2.37 -7.18
N VAL A 70 1.72 -2.01 -7.12
CA VAL A 70 2.25 -0.93 -6.28
C VAL A 70 2.80 0.16 -7.20
N VAL A 71 2.18 1.34 -7.20
CA VAL A 71 2.52 2.44 -8.10
C VAL A 71 2.62 3.78 -7.34
N PRO A 72 3.38 4.76 -7.83
CA PRO A 72 3.38 6.10 -7.23
C PRO A 72 1.98 6.68 -7.15
N VAL A 73 1.68 7.46 -6.10
CA VAL A 73 0.34 8.01 -5.89
C VAL A 73 -0.09 8.92 -7.03
N VAL A 74 0.88 9.64 -7.61
CA VAL A 74 0.71 10.54 -8.76
C VAL A 74 0.37 9.81 -10.06
N GLY A 75 0.62 8.49 -10.14
CA GLY A 75 0.38 7.68 -11.33
C GLY A 75 -0.94 6.92 -11.29
N GLN A 76 -1.23 6.23 -12.39
CA GLN A 76 -2.31 5.23 -12.46
C GLN A 76 -1.70 3.85 -12.73
N LEU A 77 -2.37 2.80 -12.26
CA LEU A 77 -1.97 1.42 -12.56
C LEU A 77 -2.31 1.11 -14.02
N ASP A 78 -1.29 0.80 -14.82
CA ASP A 78 -1.49 0.28 -16.17
C ASP A 78 -1.89 -1.20 -16.08
N LEU A 79 -3.18 -1.46 -16.24
CA LEU A 79 -3.76 -2.80 -16.18
C LEU A 79 -3.22 -3.72 -17.27
N LYS A 80 -2.92 -3.19 -18.46
CA LYS A 80 -2.37 -4.00 -19.56
C LYS A 80 -0.93 -4.40 -19.25
N ALA A 81 -0.14 -3.47 -18.74
CA ALA A 81 1.23 -3.75 -18.30
C ALA A 81 1.23 -4.74 -17.12
N LEU A 82 0.31 -4.59 -16.16
CA LEU A 82 0.19 -5.53 -15.04
C LEU A 82 -0.16 -6.95 -15.53
N ALA A 83 -1.16 -7.09 -16.40
CA ALA A 83 -1.52 -8.39 -16.99
C ALA A 83 -0.31 -9.03 -17.67
N ALA A 84 0.40 -8.27 -18.51
CA ALA A 84 1.59 -8.75 -19.20
C ALA A 84 2.71 -9.16 -18.23
N ALA A 85 2.94 -8.39 -17.16
CA ALA A 85 3.99 -8.65 -16.18
C ALA A 85 3.79 -9.97 -15.41
N VAL A 86 2.53 -10.40 -15.21
CA VAL A 86 2.20 -11.67 -14.54
C VAL A 86 1.83 -12.79 -15.52
N GLY A 87 2.01 -12.58 -16.83
CA GLY A 87 1.72 -13.57 -17.87
C GLY A 87 0.23 -13.75 -18.20
N GLY A 88 -0.62 -12.83 -17.74
CA GLY A 88 -2.05 -12.78 -18.06
C GLY A 88 -2.36 -12.05 -19.37
N LYS A 89 -3.62 -12.14 -19.79
CA LYS A 89 -4.13 -11.57 -21.03
C LYS A 89 -5.00 -10.33 -20.78
N ARG A 90 -5.78 -10.32 -19.70
CA ARG A 90 -6.69 -9.23 -19.36
C ARG A 90 -6.60 -8.91 -17.88
N ALA A 91 -6.71 -7.63 -17.56
CA ALA A 91 -6.83 -7.17 -16.19
C ALA A 91 -7.93 -6.13 -16.04
N ALA A 92 -8.55 -6.13 -14.87
CA ALA A 92 -9.52 -5.13 -14.43
C ALA A 92 -9.22 -4.76 -12.96
N MET A 93 -9.65 -3.59 -12.51
CA MET A 93 -9.65 -3.31 -11.07
C MET A 93 -10.52 -4.35 -10.34
N ALA A 94 -10.02 -4.86 -9.22
CA ALA A 94 -10.79 -5.82 -8.43
C ALA A 94 -12.03 -5.14 -7.83
N ASP A 95 -13.06 -5.94 -7.58
CA ASP A 95 -14.19 -5.50 -6.76
C ASP A 95 -13.69 -5.11 -5.35
N PRO A 96 -14.11 -3.96 -4.80
CA PRO A 96 -13.65 -3.52 -3.48
C PRO A 96 -13.87 -4.56 -2.37
N ALA A 97 -15.02 -5.24 -2.34
CA ALA A 97 -15.28 -6.24 -1.31
C ALA A 97 -14.43 -7.50 -1.46
N ALA A 98 -14.03 -7.86 -2.70
CA ALA A 98 -13.06 -8.92 -2.94
C ALA A 98 -11.65 -8.51 -2.46
N ALA A 99 -11.23 -7.27 -2.74
CA ALA A 99 -9.96 -6.72 -2.28
C ALA A 99 -9.88 -6.68 -0.74
N GLU A 100 -10.91 -6.14 -0.08
CA GLU A 100 -11.02 -6.06 1.38
C GLU A 100 -10.94 -7.45 2.01
N ARG A 101 -11.73 -8.40 1.51
CA ARG A 101 -11.73 -9.79 2.04
C ARG A 101 -10.38 -10.46 1.89
N SER A 102 -9.70 -10.24 0.76
CA SER A 102 -8.40 -10.88 0.49
C SER A 102 -7.24 -10.28 1.30
N SER A 103 -7.31 -8.99 1.62
CA SER A 103 -6.21 -8.24 2.23
C SER A 103 -6.39 -8.00 3.73
N GLY A 104 -7.64 -7.97 4.20
CA GLY A 104 -7.99 -7.56 5.56
C GLY A 104 -7.95 -6.05 5.81
N TYR A 105 -7.90 -5.23 4.75
CA TYR A 105 -7.87 -3.77 4.78
C TYR A 105 -8.92 -3.14 3.88
#